data_AF-F6AB30-F1
#
_entry.id   AF-F6AB30-F1
#
_cell.length_a   1.000
_cell.length_b   1.000
_cell.length_c   1.000
_cell.angle_alpha   90.00
_cell.angle_beta   90.00
_cell.angle_gamma   90.00
#
_symmetry.space_group_name_H-M   'P 1'
#
loop_
_entity.id
_entity.type
_entity.pdbx_description
1 polymer ?
#
loop_
_entity_poly.entity_id
_entity_poly.type
_entity_poly.pdbx_seq_one_letter_code
_entity_poly.pdbx_strand_id
1 'polypeptide(L)'
;MDAVRKIAAWWRQPITRKDRWFAALCGAMGGLWIGLLTCMVITTEPVSLLIWGGSALSGAVVCAALGAVFPRLVGVLMFPLTLLGFGWG
;
A
#
# COMPACT_ATOMS: atom_id res chain seq x y z
N MET A 1 8.17 -12.41 26.02
CA MET A 1 9.41 -11.90 25.40
C MET A 1 9.60 -12.40 23.96
N ASP A 2 8.86 -13.42 23.52
CA ASP A 2 9.00 -14.02 22.19
C ASP A 2 8.52 -13.15 21.03
N ALA A 3 7.50 -12.31 21.25
CA ALA A 3 6.98 -11.39 20.23
C ALA A 3 8.04 -10.37 19.78
N VAL A 4 8.77 -9.78 20.73
CA VAL A 4 9.82 -8.79 20.45
C VAL A 4 10.99 -9.42 19.67
N ARG A 5 11.39 -10.65 20.03
CA ARG A 5 12.42 -11.39 19.29
C ARG A 5 11.97 -11.77 17.88
N LYS A 6 10.72 -12.18 17.70
CA LYS A 6 10.13 -12.45 16.37
C LYS A 6 10.08 -11.19 15.50
N ILE A 7 9.69 -10.05 16.06
CA ILE A 7 9.70 -8.75 15.36
C ILE A 7 11.12 -8.37 14.96
N ALA A 8 12.09 -8.49 15.87
CA ALA A 8 13.49 -8.17 15.58
C ALA A 8 14.09 -9.07 14.48
N ALA A 9 13.74 -10.37 14.48
CA ALA A 9 14.16 -11.31 13.44
C ALA A 9 13.50 -10.98 12.09
N TRP A 10 12.20 -10.68 12.08
CA TRP A 10 11.47 -10.24 10.89
C TRP A 10 12.05 -8.92 10.32
N TRP A 11 12.39 -7.96 11.18
CA TRP A 11 13.00 -6.70 10.78
C TRP A 11 14.41 -6.87 10.18
N ARG A 12 15.11 -7.97 10.50
CA ARG A 12 16.43 -8.28 9.92
C ARG A 12 16.34 -9.10 8.63
N GLN A 13 15.16 -9.63 8.28
CA GLN A 13 15.00 -10.36 7.03
C GLN A 13 15.27 -9.44 5.82
N PRO A 14 16.00 -9.91 4.80
CA PRO A 14 16.22 -9.17 3.58
C PRO A 14 14.89 -9.02 2.83
N ILE A 15 14.65 -7.84 2.28
CA ILE A 15 13.43 -7.55 1.52
C ILE A 15 13.48 -8.34 0.22
N THR A 16 12.50 -9.23 0.03
CA THR A 16 12.43 -10.09 -1.15
C THR A 16 11.79 -9.33 -2.32
N ARG A 17 12.08 -9.76 -3.56
CA ARG A 17 11.36 -9.24 -4.75
C ARG A 17 9.85 -9.41 -4.64
N LYS A 18 9.38 -10.50 -4.03
CA LYS A 18 7.95 -10.74 -3.78
C LYS A 18 7.35 -9.67 -2.88
N ASP A 19 8.03 -9.29 -1.80
CA ASP A 19 7.57 -8.24 -0.87
C ASP A 19 7.42 -6.89 -1.56
N ARG A 20 8.31 -6.56 -2.49
CA ARG A 20 8.21 -5.34 -3.30
C ARG A 20 6.99 -5.35 -4.23
N TRP A 21 6.72 -6.48 -4.88
CA TRP A 21 5.55 -6.64 -5.74
C TRP A 21 4.25 -6.58 -4.95
N PHE A 22 4.19 -7.24 -3.79
CA PHE A 22 3.05 -7.15 -2.88
C PHE A 22 2.84 -5.74 -2.36
N ALA A 23 3.91 -5.06 -1.93
CA ALA A 23 3.82 -3.70 -1.47
C ALA A 23 3.37 -2.73 -2.58
N ALA A 24 3.82 -2.94 -3.82
CA ALA A 24 3.35 -2.20 -4.98
C ALA A 24 1.86 -2.45 -5.26
N LEU A 25 1.38 -3.69 -5.15
CA LEU A 25 -0.02 -4.06 -5.32
C LEU A 25 -0.92 -3.44 -4.24
N CYS A 26 -0.53 -3.55 -2.97
CA CYS A 26 -1.24 -2.91 -1.87
C CYS A 26 -1.24 -1.38 -2.02
N GLY A 27 -0.10 -0.81 -2.42
CA GLY A 27 0.04 0.61 -2.75
C GLY A 27 -0.87 1.04 -3.90
N ALA A 28 -0.95 0.26 -4.98
CA ALA A 28 -1.82 0.54 -6.12
C ALA A 28 -3.30 0.51 -5.71
N MET A 29 -3.70 -0.50 -4.94
CA MET A 29 -5.08 -0.66 -4.49
C MET A 29 -5.49 0.47 -3.53
N GLY A 30 -4.63 0.81 -2.57
CA GLY A 30 -4.86 1.97 -1.70
C GLY A 30 -4.83 3.30 -2.45
N GLY A 31 -3.88 3.47 -3.37
CA GLY A 31 -3.72 4.68 -4.17
C GLY A 31 -4.88 4.95 -5.10
N LEU A 32 -5.50 3.91 -5.65
CA LEU A 32 -6.72 4.01 -6.44
C LEU A 32 -7.85 4.66 -5.61
N TRP A 33 -8.05 4.18 -4.38
CA TRP A 33 -9.04 4.76 -3.46
C TRP A 33 -8.67 6.19 -3.04
N ILE A 34 -7.39 6.45 -2.73
CA ILE A 34 -6.93 7.79 -2.35
C ILE A 34 -7.18 8.78 -3.50
N GLY A 35 -6.86 8.41 -4.74
CA GLY A 35 -7.13 9.23 -5.92
C GLY A 35 -8.62 9.52 -6.10
N LEU A 36 -9.47 8.49 -6.04
CA LEU A 36 -10.92 8.64 -6.13
C LEU A 36 -11.48 9.54 -5.02
N LEU A 37 -11.08 9.34 -3.77
CA LEU A 37 -11.54 10.14 -2.63
C LEU A 37 -11.04 11.59 -2.71
N THR A 38 -9.80 11.79 -3.15
CA THR A 38 -9.25 13.13 -3.37
C THR A 38 -10.05 13.87 -4.44
N CYS A 39 -10.40 13.18 -5.53
CA CYS A 39 -11.27 13.73 -6.56
C CYS A 39 -12.65 14.09 -5.99
N MET A 40 -13.28 13.20 -5.20
CA MET A 40 -14.58 13.46 -4.55
C MET A 40 -14.56 14.69 -3.64
N VAL A 41 -13.48 14.89 -2.87
CA VAL A 41 -13.38 16.01 -1.92
C VAL A 41 -13.12 17.34 -2.63
N ILE A 42 -12.29 17.33 -3.68
CA ILE A 42 -11.90 18.54 -4.39
C ILE A 42 -12.99 18.98 -5.38
N THR A 43 -13.71 18.05 -5.99
CA THR A 43 -14.69 18.36 -7.03
C THR A 43 -16.09 18.48 -6.44
N THR A 44 -16.61 19.71 -6.43
CA THR A 44 -17.99 20.01 -6.02
C THR A 44 -18.99 19.98 -7.18
N GLU A 45 -18.48 19.89 -8.41
CA GLU A 45 -19.24 19.91 -9.66
C GLU A 45 -19.13 18.57 -10.40
N PRO A 46 -20.10 18.21 -11.28
CA PRO A 46 -20.05 16.97 -12.04
C PRO A 46 -18.84 16.95 -12.98
N VAL A 47 -17.79 16.23 -12.56
CA VAL A 47 -16.55 16.02 -13.30
C VAL A 47 -16.67 14.86 -14.28
N SER A 48 -16.00 15.00 -15.43
CA SER A 48 -15.97 13.97 -16.46
C SER A 48 -15.29 12.68 -15.96
N LEU A 49 -15.73 11.55 -16.53
CA LEU A 49 -15.12 10.23 -16.28
C LEU A 49 -13.60 10.21 -16.54
N LEU A 50 -13.12 11.08 -17.44
CA LEU A 50 -11.69 11.23 -17.74
C LEU A 50 -10.90 11.77 -16.55
N ILE A 51 -11.46 12.74 -15.83
CA ILE A 51 -10.83 13.35 -14.65
C ILE A 51 -10.82 12.36 -13.48
N TRP A 52 -11.94 11.65 -13.29
CA TRP A 52 -12.03 10.55 -12.33
C TRP A 52 -11.02 9.44 -12.59
N GLY A 53 -10.97 8.97 -13.84
CA GLY A 53 -10.02 7.94 -14.25
C GLY A 53 -8.56 8.41 -14.10
N GLY A 54 -8.26 9.65 -14.49
CA GLY A 54 -6.94 10.26 -14.35
C GLY A 54 -6.50 10.40 -12.88
N SER A 55 -7.41 10.83 -12.00
CA SER A 55 -7.14 10.94 -10.57
C SER A 55 -6.92 9.58 -9.91
N ALA A 56 -7.76 8.59 -10.23
CA ALA A 56 -7.60 7.22 -9.75
C ALA A 56 -6.29 6.57 -10.24
N LEU A 57 -5.96 6.73 -11.53
CA LEU A 57 -4.74 6.18 -12.13
C LEU A 57 -3.48 6.86 -11.57
N SER A 58 -3.48 8.19 -11.46
CA SER A 58 -2.34 8.91 -10.88
C SER A 58 -2.11 8.53 -9.42
N GLY A 59 -3.18 8.44 -8.62
CA GLY A 59 -3.11 7.95 -7.23
C GLY A 59 -2.57 6.53 -7.15
N ALA A 60 -3.08 5.61 -7.98
CA ALA A 60 -2.62 4.23 -8.04
C ALA A 60 -1.12 4.14 -8.42
N VAL A 61 -0.67 4.86 -9.44
CA VAL A 61 0.72 4.83 -9.91
C VAL A 61 1.67 5.39 -8.85
N VAL A 62 1.34 6.53 -8.24
CA VAL A 62 2.18 7.17 -7.22
C VAL A 62 2.29 6.29 -5.98
N CYS A 63 1.17 5.76 -5.48
CA CYS A 63 1.17 4.89 -4.31
C CYS A 63 1.78 3.51 -4.59
N ALA A 64 1.67 2.98 -5.82
CA ALA A 64 2.35 1.75 -6.22
C ALA A 64 3.88 1.94 -6.23
N ALA A 65 4.35 3.05 -6.79
CA ALA A 65 5.78 3.39 -6.80
C ALA A 65 6.30 3.58 -5.36
N LEU A 66 5.56 4.30 -4.51
CA LEU A 66 5.89 4.45 -3.10
C LEU A 66 5.90 3.11 -2.36
N GLY A 67 4.93 2.22 -2.62
CA GLY A 67 4.90 0.87 -2.05
C GLY A 67 6.10 0.02 -2.50
N ALA A 68 6.50 0.12 -3.77
CA ALA A 68 7.67 -0.58 -4.30
C ALA A 68 9.01 -0.07 -3.71
N VAL A 69 9.11 1.25 -3.47
CA VAL A 69 10.30 1.90 -2.87
C VAL A 69 10.37 1.66 -1.37
N PHE A 70 9.22 1.65 -0.68
CA PHE A 70 9.11 1.49 0.77
C PHE A 70 8.30 0.24 1.17
N PRO A 71 8.71 -0.98 0.75
CA PRO A 71 7.98 -2.20 1.06
C PRO A 71 7.96 -2.50 2.56
N ARG A 72 8.95 -2.00 3.32
CA ARG A 72 8.96 -2.12 4.78
C ARG A 72 7.82 -1.36 5.45
N LEU A 73 7.45 -0.18 4.95
CA LEU A 73 6.34 0.60 5.50
C LEU A 73 5.01 -0.15 5.32
N VAL A 74 4.82 -0.76 4.14
CA VAL A 74 3.65 -1.61 3.88
C VAL A 74 3.67 -2.85 4.78
N GLY A 75 4.83 -3.47 4.97
CA GLY A 75 5.01 -4.59 5.90
C GLY A 75 4.66 -4.22 7.34
N VAL A 76 5.01 -3.02 7.82
CA VAL A 76 4.62 -2.53 9.16
C VAL A 76 3.13 -2.26 9.26
N LEU A 77 2.52 -1.64 8.24
CA LEU A 77 1.08 -1.39 8.19
C LEU A 77 0.27 -2.69 8.15
N MET A 78 0.75 -3.71 7.42
CA MET A 78 0.15 -5.03 7.37
C MET A 78 0.59 -5.95 8.52
N PHE A 79 1.54 -5.53 9.34
CA PHE A 79 2.03 -6.32 10.48
C PHE A 79 0.90 -6.77 11.43
N PRO A 80 -0.05 -5.91 11.85
CA PRO A 80 -1.20 -6.36 12.64
C PRO A 80 -2.08 -7.38 11.90
N LEU A 81 -2.19 -7.32 10.58
CA LEU A 81 -2.88 -8.36 9.79
C LEU A 81 -2.11 -9.68 9.81
N THR A 82 -0.77 -9.66 9.76
CA THR A 82 0.03 -10.88 9.90
C THR A 82 -0.12 -11.54 11.27
N LEU A 83 -0.34 -10.76 12.34
CA LEU A 83 -0.63 -11.25 13.69
C LEU A 83 -2.02 -11.92 13.79
N LEU A 84 -2.97 -11.55 12.93
CA LEU A 84 -4.30 -12.17 12.81
C LEU A 84 -4.28 -13.45 11.97
N GLY A 85 -3.11 -13.98 11.60
CA GLY A 85 -2.98 -15.20 10.80
C GLY A 85 -2.85 -14.97 9.30
N PHE A 86 -2.85 -13.72 8.82
CA PHE A 86 -2.46 -13.38 7.45
C PHE A 86 -0.93 -13.35 7.27
N GLY A 87 -0.24 -14.32 7.86
CA GLY A 87 1.19 -14.54 7.64
C GLY A 87 1.38 -15.30 6.33
N TRP A 88 1.74 -14.60 5.26
CA TRP A 88 2.24 -15.25 4.05
C TRP A 88 3.70 -15.65 4.31
N GLY A 89 3.96 -16.95 4.22
CA GLY A 89 5.18 -17.62 4.68
C GLY A 89 6.47 -17.27 3.96
#